data_AF-A0A6C0BXZ1-F1
#
_entry.id   AF-A0A6C0BXZ1-F1
#
_cell.length_a   1.000
_cell.length_b   1.000
_cell.length_c   1.000
_cell.angle_alpha   90.00
_cell.angle_beta   90.00
_cell.angle_gamma   90.00
#
_symmetry.space_group_name_H-M   'P 1'
#
loop_
_entity.id
_entity.type
_entity.pdbx_description
1 polymer ?
#
loop_
_entity_poly.entity_id
_entity_poly.type
_entity_poly.pdbx_seq_one_letter_code
_entity_poly.pdbx_strand_id
1 'polypeptide(L)'
;MTNIFTLNDNLDELNEKMNLDDLYERKRQSDLNNLELFNKILNRVQTKIRQTTNLNKDATNCWYIIPEVMIGIPKYDQGECIGYIIEKLRDNGFNLRYFHPSTILISWNHWIPTYVRDAIKKKTNKNIDGLGNIIIDERKTPEMFSDNKPTTANNIYSDFHGLLPNQKTDSKSPAVKPEPKNKVSYKSIDSYKPTGSFVFNQDFFNKK
;
A
#
# COMPACT_ATOMS: atom_id res chain seq x y z
N MET A 1 37.25 -2.77 27.18
CA MET A 1 37.55 -4.10 27.74
C MET A 1 37.85 -3.90 29.21
N THR A 2 36.98 -4.37 30.09
CA THR A 2 37.17 -4.26 31.55
C THR A 2 38.05 -5.42 32.02
N ASN A 3 39.25 -5.10 32.47
CA ASN A 3 40.18 -6.10 33.00
C ASN A 3 39.96 -6.25 34.51
N ILE A 4 40.25 -7.42 35.07
CA ILE A 4 40.03 -7.73 36.49
C ILE A 4 40.81 -6.78 37.44
N PHE A 5 41.85 -6.13 36.93
CA PHE A 5 42.66 -5.14 37.66
C PHE A 5 42.07 -3.71 37.65
N THR A 6 41.12 -3.39 36.77
CA THR A 6 40.43 -2.08 36.74
C THR A 6 39.16 -2.03 37.60
N LEU A 7 38.83 -3.11 38.31
CA LEU A 7 37.60 -3.21 39.11
C LEU A 7 37.64 -2.40 40.41
N ASN A 8 38.83 -2.12 40.94
CA ASN A 8 38.98 -1.45 42.25
C ASN A 8 38.85 0.08 42.17
N ASP A 9 39.20 0.69 41.04
CA ASP A 9 39.16 2.16 40.87
C ASP A 9 37.77 2.70 40.48
N ASN A 10 36.84 1.83 40.05
CA ASN A 10 35.50 2.24 39.62
C ASN A 10 34.45 2.16 40.75
N LEU A 11 34.84 1.79 41.97
CA LEU A 11 33.88 1.55 43.07
C LEU A 11 33.21 2.85 43.55
N ASP A 12 33.89 3.99 43.40
CA ASP A 12 33.36 5.33 43.73
C ASP A 12 32.42 5.89 42.63
N GLU A 13 32.58 5.48 41.37
CA GLU A 13 31.67 5.83 40.25
C GLU A 13 30.33 5.07 40.30
N LEU A 14 30.30 3.89 40.93
CA LEU A 14 29.08 3.08 41.05
C LEU A 14 27.98 3.74 41.93
N ASN A 15 28.33 4.77 42.70
CA ASN A 15 27.40 5.47 43.58
C ASN A 15 26.72 6.68 42.91
N GLU A 16 27.07 7.00 41.65
CA GLU A 16 26.36 7.98 40.86
C GLU A 16 25.06 7.36 40.33
N LYS A 17 23.92 7.98 40.65
CA LYS A 17 22.60 7.49 40.25
C LYS A 17 22.46 7.60 38.73
N MET A 18 22.80 6.53 38.03
CA MET A 18 22.80 6.44 36.57
C MET A 18 21.43 6.88 36.00
N ASN A 19 21.45 7.89 35.14
CA ASN A 19 20.26 8.32 34.43
C ASN A 19 19.89 7.27 33.37
N LEU A 20 18.65 6.79 33.42
CA LEU A 20 18.16 5.76 32.50
C LEU A 20 18.13 6.27 31.05
N ASP A 21 17.95 7.58 30.84
CA ASP A 21 17.89 8.20 29.51
C ASP A 21 19.25 8.23 28.80
N ASP A 22 20.35 8.40 29.55
CA ASP A 22 21.70 8.42 28.99
C ASP A 22 22.08 7.07 28.35
N LEU A 23 21.42 5.99 28.75
CA LEU A 23 21.59 4.67 28.14
C LEU A 23 21.04 4.61 26.71
N TYR A 24 20.06 5.44 26.38
CA TYR A 24 19.41 5.46 25.07
C TYR A 24 20.00 6.51 24.11
N GLU A 25 20.77 7.47 24.60
CA GLU A 25 21.28 8.58 23.76
C GLU A 25 22.17 8.07 22.62
N ARG A 26 22.98 7.03 22.85
CA ARG A 26 23.79 6.40 21.78
C ARG A 26 22.93 5.79 20.67
N LYS A 27 21.81 5.18 21.03
CA LYS A 27 20.86 4.61 20.07
C LYS A 27 20.20 5.73 19.27
N ARG A 28 19.70 6.75 19.97
CA ARG A 28 19.10 7.94 19.35
C ARG A 28 20.04 8.62 18.36
N GLN A 29 21.31 8.82 18.72
CA GLN A 29 22.30 9.40 17.81
C GLN A 29 22.52 8.53 16.57
N SER A 30 22.51 7.20 16.73
CA SER A 30 22.63 6.27 15.61
C SER A 30 21.42 6.36 14.67
N ASP A 31 20.22 6.43 15.22
CA ASP A 31 18.97 6.57 14.46
C ASP A 31 18.92 7.91 13.70
N LEU A 32 19.35 9.01 14.32
CA LEU A 32 19.48 10.31 13.67
C LEU A 32 20.48 10.28 12.51
N ASN A 33 21.65 9.67 12.72
CA ASN A 33 22.66 9.52 11.67
C ASN A 33 22.14 8.67 10.49
N ASN A 34 21.37 7.62 10.77
CA ASN A 34 20.73 6.80 9.74
C ASN A 34 19.71 7.60 8.94
N LEU A 35 18.89 8.42 9.60
CA LEU A 35 17.92 9.30 8.96
C LEU A 35 18.61 10.30 8.02
N GLU A 36 19.70 10.93 8.47
CA GLU A 36 20.50 11.82 7.62
C GLU A 36 21.06 11.09 6.38
N LEU A 37 21.52 9.86 6.56
CA LEU A 37 22.04 9.03 5.48
C LEU A 37 20.94 8.68 4.47
N PHE A 38 19.77 8.27 4.95
CA PHE A 38 18.63 7.96 4.08
C PHE A 38 18.18 9.19 3.28
N ASN A 39 18.18 10.38 3.91
CA ASN A 39 17.91 11.64 3.21
C ASN A 39 18.95 11.94 2.11
N LYS A 40 20.24 11.67 2.35
CA LYS A 40 21.29 11.84 1.33
C LYS A 40 21.05 10.91 0.13
N ILE A 41 20.66 9.67 0.36
CA ILE A 41 20.35 8.72 -0.73
C ILE A 41 19.08 9.16 -1.46
N LEU A 42 18.04 9.56 -0.74
CA LEU A 42 16.80 10.09 -1.33
C LEU A 42 17.08 11.26 -2.28
N ASN A 43 17.94 12.21 -1.88
CA ASN A 43 18.36 13.32 -2.73
C ASN A 43 19.09 12.86 -4.00
N ARG A 44 19.90 11.79 -3.90
CA ARG A 44 20.56 11.19 -5.08
C ARG A 44 19.56 10.54 -6.02
N VAL A 45 18.56 9.82 -5.49
CA VAL A 45 17.47 9.23 -6.28
C VAL A 45 16.71 10.32 -7.03
N GLN A 46 16.27 11.37 -6.33
CA GLN A 46 15.56 12.49 -6.97
C GLN A 46 16.41 13.20 -8.03
N THR A 47 17.71 13.35 -7.78
CA THR A 47 18.63 13.93 -8.76
C THR A 47 18.79 13.02 -9.97
N LYS A 48 18.86 11.70 -9.77
CA LYS A 48 18.89 10.74 -10.87
C LYS A 48 17.60 10.81 -11.72
N ILE A 49 16.44 10.90 -11.08
CA ILE A 49 15.15 11.10 -11.78
C ILE A 49 15.21 12.36 -12.66
N ARG A 50 15.62 13.51 -12.10
CA ARG A 50 15.77 14.77 -12.84
C ARG A 50 16.77 14.67 -13.99
N GLN A 51 17.90 13.98 -13.78
CA GLN A 51 18.88 13.75 -14.83
C GLN A 51 18.31 12.89 -15.96
N THR A 52 17.55 11.84 -15.64
CA THR A 52 16.90 10.98 -16.62
C THR A 52 15.90 11.76 -17.48
N THR A 53 15.07 12.61 -16.88
CA THR A 53 14.11 13.44 -17.63
C THR A 53 14.79 14.51 -18.48
N ASN A 54 15.92 15.05 -17.99
CA ASN A 54 16.69 16.04 -18.75
C ASN A 54 17.42 15.41 -19.94
N LEU A 55 17.89 14.17 -19.79
CA LEU A 55 18.57 13.42 -20.84
C LEU A 55 17.58 12.93 -21.92
N ASN A 56 16.43 12.41 -21.50
CA ASN A 56 15.39 11.95 -22.40
C ASN A 56 14.03 12.53 -22.00
N LYS A 57 13.49 13.41 -22.86
CA LYS A 57 12.21 14.09 -22.65
C LYS A 57 11.02 13.13 -22.62
N ASP A 58 11.14 11.98 -23.27
CA ASP A 58 10.09 10.97 -23.36
C ASP A 58 10.21 9.92 -22.26
N ALA A 59 11.21 10.01 -21.37
CA ALA A 59 11.37 9.08 -20.27
C ALA A 59 10.28 9.28 -19.22
N THR A 60 9.52 8.20 -18.96
CA THR A 60 8.44 8.16 -17.97
C THR A 60 8.76 7.30 -16.75
N ASN A 61 9.96 6.72 -16.72
CA ASN A 61 10.47 5.85 -15.67
C ASN A 61 11.99 5.92 -15.54
N CYS A 62 12.50 5.49 -14.38
CA CYS A 62 13.92 5.40 -14.07
C CYS A 62 14.19 4.19 -13.17
N TRP A 63 15.29 3.50 -13.45
CA TRP A 63 15.83 2.45 -12.59
C TRP A 63 16.90 3.05 -11.67
N TYR A 64 16.83 2.70 -10.39
CA TYR A 64 17.83 3.10 -9.41
C TYR A 64 18.28 1.89 -8.59
N ILE A 65 19.60 1.76 -8.42
CA ILE A 65 20.21 0.71 -7.63
C ILE A 65 20.66 1.37 -6.32
N ILE A 66 20.11 0.89 -5.21
CA ILE A 66 20.45 1.38 -3.88
C ILE A 66 21.75 0.71 -3.44
N PRO A 67 22.78 1.48 -3.00
CA PRO A 67 24.02 0.89 -2.51
C PRO A 67 23.76 -0.11 -1.39
N GLU A 68 24.42 -1.26 -1.46
CA GLU A 68 24.36 -2.32 -0.44
C GLU A 68 25.26 -2.01 0.76
N VAL A 69 26.38 -1.33 0.52
CA VAL A 69 27.35 -0.93 1.55
C VAL A 69 27.69 0.54 1.38
N MET A 70 27.86 1.25 2.50
CA MET A 70 28.32 2.64 2.53
C MET A 70 29.69 2.74 3.20
N ILE A 71 30.69 3.23 2.47
CA ILE A 71 32.03 3.46 3.01
C ILE A 71 31.96 4.48 4.15
N GLY A 72 32.54 4.12 5.30
CA GLY A 72 32.56 4.97 6.49
C GLY A 72 31.35 4.83 7.42
N ILE A 73 30.35 4.01 7.08
CA ILE A 73 29.25 3.67 7.99
C ILE A 73 29.32 2.17 8.34
N PRO A 74 29.65 1.81 9.60
CA PRO A 74 29.86 0.41 9.98
C PRO A 74 28.56 -0.41 10.10
N LYS A 75 27.39 0.23 10.24
CA LYS A 75 26.09 -0.42 10.44
C LYS A 75 25.03 0.16 9.49
N TYR A 76 25.27 0.04 8.19
CA TYR A 76 24.28 0.45 7.20
C TYR A 76 23.26 -0.67 6.95
N ASP A 77 21.99 -0.41 7.24
CA ASP A 77 20.88 -1.29 6.89
C ASP A 77 20.27 -0.86 5.56
N GLN A 78 20.46 -1.70 4.54
CA GLN A 78 19.92 -1.46 3.22
C GLN A 78 18.38 -1.63 3.18
N GLY A 79 17.83 -2.57 3.93
CA GLY A 79 16.39 -2.84 3.96
C GLY A 79 15.60 -1.66 4.51
N GLU A 80 16.06 -1.10 5.63
CA GLU A 80 15.48 0.13 6.21
C GLU A 80 15.58 1.31 5.25
N CYS A 81 16.73 1.47 4.58
CA CYS A 81 16.93 2.51 3.57
C CYS A 81 15.96 2.40 2.40
N ILE A 82 15.79 1.18 1.84
CA ILE A 82 14.84 0.91 0.76
C ILE A 82 13.42 1.25 1.21
N GLY A 83 13.02 0.79 2.40
CA GLY A 83 11.69 1.07 2.97
C GLY A 83 11.43 2.57 3.08
N TYR A 84 12.36 3.31 3.66
CA TYR A 84 12.28 4.76 3.80
C TYR A 84 12.15 5.49 2.45
N ILE A 85 12.97 5.12 1.47
CA ILE A 85 12.94 5.73 0.14
C ILE A 85 11.61 5.45 -0.57
N ILE A 86 11.10 4.22 -0.48
CA ILE A 86 9.82 3.84 -1.10
C ILE A 86 8.67 4.64 -0.49
N GLU A 87 8.62 4.75 0.83
CA GLU A 87 7.60 5.54 1.53
C GLU A 87 7.64 7.00 1.09
N LYS A 88 8.82 7.63 1.16
CA LYS A 88 8.98 9.05 0.77
C LYS A 88 8.70 9.33 -0.70
N LEU A 89 9.03 8.41 -1.61
CA LEU A 89 8.71 8.59 -3.03
C LEU A 89 7.22 8.33 -3.32
N ARG A 90 6.58 7.43 -2.58
CA ARG A 90 5.14 7.19 -2.69
C ARG A 90 4.33 8.39 -2.21
N ASP A 91 4.74 9.03 -1.11
CA ASP A 91 4.14 10.28 -0.62
C ASP A 91 4.21 11.40 -1.68
N ASN A 92 5.28 11.42 -2.48
CA ASN A 92 5.43 12.35 -3.60
C ASN A 92 4.60 11.98 -4.85
N GLY A 93 3.83 10.88 -4.81
CA GLY A 93 2.96 10.46 -5.91
C GLY A 93 3.64 9.63 -7.01
N PHE A 94 4.87 9.15 -6.79
CA PHE A 94 5.52 8.23 -7.73
C PHE A 94 4.97 6.81 -7.59
N ASN A 95 4.95 6.07 -8.70
CA ASN A 95 4.65 4.64 -8.70
C ASN A 95 5.97 3.86 -8.61
N LEU A 96 6.10 3.00 -7.60
CA LEU A 96 7.33 2.27 -7.32
C LEU A 96 7.12 0.76 -7.34
N ARG A 97 8.12 0.05 -7.87
CA ARG A 97 8.22 -1.41 -7.77
C ARG A 97 9.62 -1.80 -7.33
N TYR A 98 9.72 -2.60 -6.29
CA TYR A 98 10.98 -3.12 -5.75
C TYR A 98 11.34 -4.46 -6.40
N PHE A 99 12.62 -4.63 -6.68
CA PHE A 99 13.23 -5.84 -7.25
C PHE A 99 14.46 -6.21 -6.42
N HIS A 100 14.43 -7.40 -5.81
CA HIS A 100 15.52 -7.92 -4.99
C HIS A 100 16.82 -8.08 -5.81
N PRO A 101 18.01 -7.75 -5.26
CA PRO A 101 18.27 -7.33 -3.87
C PRO A 101 18.15 -5.83 -3.58
N SER A 102 18.41 -4.96 -4.56
CA SER A 102 18.67 -3.54 -4.29
C SER A 102 18.04 -2.57 -5.29
N THR A 103 17.26 -3.09 -6.24
CA THR A 103 16.80 -2.32 -7.38
C THR A 103 15.39 -1.81 -7.16
N ILE A 104 15.17 -0.52 -7.45
CA ILE A 104 13.83 0.07 -7.49
C ILE A 104 13.55 0.63 -8.89
N LEU A 105 12.37 0.31 -9.40
CA LEU A 105 11.78 0.95 -10.56
C LEU A 105 10.91 2.09 -10.07
N ILE A 106 11.18 3.28 -10.55
CA ILE A 106 10.42 4.50 -10.25
C ILE A 106 9.73 4.94 -11.55
N SER A 107 8.42 5.11 -11.53
CA SER A 107 7.65 5.55 -12.69
C SER A 107 6.74 6.72 -12.33
N TRP A 108 6.61 7.65 -13.27
CA TRP A 108 5.69 8.78 -13.25
C TRP A 108 4.80 8.81 -14.50
N ASN A 109 4.69 7.68 -15.20
CA ASN A 109 3.91 7.56 -16.44
C ASN A 109 2.40 7.77 -16.22
N HIS A 110 1.91 7.51 -15.00
CA HIS A 110 0.49 7.70 -14.66
C HIS A 110 0.11 9.17 -14.46
N TRP A 111 1.08 10.08 -14.37
CA TRP A 111 0.82 11.48 -14.10
C TRP A 111 0.53 12.26 -15.39
N ILE A 112 -0.60 12.96 -15.42
CA ILE A 112 -1.02 13.80 -16.55
C ILE A 112 -0.64 15.27 -16.26
N PRO A 113 0.27 15.88 -17.06
CA PRO A 113 0.65 17.27 -16.89
C PRO A 113 -0.51 18.25 -17.09
N THR A 114 -0.43 19.41 -16.43
CA THR A 114 -1.45 20.47 -16.51
C THR A 114 -1.75 20.91 -17.95
N TYR A 115 -0.74 21.06 -18.81
CA TYR A 115 -0.96 21.48 -20.20
C TYR A 115 -1.82 20.47 -21.00
N VAL A 116 -1.68 19.17 -20.71
CA VAL A 116 -2.51 18.13 -21.33
C VAL A 116 -3.93 18.19 -20.77
N ARG A 117 -4.08 18.36 -19.46
CA ARG A 117 -5.38 18.50 -18.80
C ARG A 117 -6.18 19.69 -19.34
N ASP A 118 -5.53 20.83 -19.55
CA ASP A 118 -6.16 22.03 -20.11
C ASP A 118 -6.64 21.79 -21.56
N ALA A 119 -5.84 21.09 -22.37
CA ALA A 119 -6.22 20.72 -23.72
C ALA A 119 -7.44 19.76 -23.73
N ILE A 120 -7.47 18.78 -22.83
CA ILE A 120 -8.61 17.85 -22.72
C ILE A 120 -9.86 18.57 -22.22
N LYS A 121 -9.71 19.48 -21.25
CA LYS A 121 -10.79 20.32 -20.74
C LYS A 121 -11.42 21.17 -21.84
N LYS A 122 -10.62 21.82 -22.68
CA LYS A 122 -11.11 22.62 -23.83
C LYS A 122 -11.90 21.78 -24.84
N LYS A 123 -11.50 20.52 -25.06
CA LYS A 123 -12.16 19.62 -26.02
C LYS A 123 -13.41 18.95 -25.48
N THR A 124 -13.37 18.53 -24.21
CA THR A 124 -14.37 17.62 -23.62
C THR A 124 -15.29 18.35 -22.63
N ASN A 125 -15.00 19.60 -22.27
CA ASN A 125 -15.67 20.38 -21.22
C ASN A 125 -15.76 19.67 -19.85
N LYS A 126 -14.85 18.71 -19.60
CA LYS A 126 -14.75 17.95 -18.35
C LYS A 126 -13.45 18.29 -17.63
N ASN A 127 -13.52 18.52 -16.32
CA ASN A 127 -12.34 18.65 -15.48
C ASN A 127 -11.78 17.27 -15.14
N ILE A 128 -10.47 17.10 -15.26
CA ILE A 128 -9.78 15.84 -15.03
C ILE A 128 -8.64 16.08 -14.02
N ASP A 129 -8.45 15.15 -13.10
CA ASP A 129 -7.38 15.15 -12.12
C ASP A 129 -6.02 14.68 -12.70
N GLY A 130 -4.94 14.83 -11.95
CA GLY A 130 -3.58 14.41 -12.34
C GLY A 130 -3.44 12.91 -12.62
N LEU A 131 -4.32 12.09 -12.03
CA LEU A 131 -4.38 10.64 -12.27
C LEU A 131 -5.35 10.23 -13.40
N GLY A 132 -6.05 11.18 -14.03
CA GLY A 132 -7.00 10.89 -15.10
C GLY A 132 -8.46 10.69 -14.68
N ASN A 133 -8.79 10.85 -13.39
CA ASN A 133 -10.16 10.76 -12.90
C ASN A 133 -10.96 12.03 -13.25
N ILE A 134 -12.21 11.88 -13.65
CA ILE A 134 -13.10 13.03 -13.93
C ILE A 134 -13.56 13.61 -12.60
N ILE A 135 -13.32 14.91 -12.39
CA ILE A 135 -13.82 15.62 -11.22
C ILE A 135 -15.26 16.01 -11.51
N ILE A 136 -16.20 15.32 -10.85
CA ILE A 136 -17.62 15.68 -10.88
C ILE A 136 -17.81 16.77 -9.82
N ASP A 137 -18.12 17.99 -10.25
CA ASP A 137 -18.54 19.05 -9.32
C ASP A 137 -19.95 18.71 -8.81
N GLU A 138 -20.05 18.06 -7.65
CA GLU A 138 -21.32 17.74 -6.98
C GLU A 138 -22.18 18.98 -6.66
N ARG A 139 -21.62 20.19 -6.81
CA ARG A 139 -22.36 21.46 -6.63
C ARG A 139 -23.19 21.89 -7.84
N LYS A 140 -23.10 21.20 -8.98
CA LYS A 140 -23.79 21.55 -10.24
C LYS A 140 -24.77 20.50 -10.75
N THR A 141 -25.03 19.45 -10.00
CA THR A 141 -26.11 18.51 -10.31
C THR A 141 -27.44 19.11 -9.87
N PRO A 142 -28.37 19.46 -10.78
CA PRO A 142 -29.76 19.65 -10.39
C PRO A 142 -30.30 18.32 -9.85
N GLU A 143 -30.81 18.35 -8.63
CA GLU A 143 -31.46 17.23 -7.94
C GLU A 143 -32.74 16.78 -8.66
N MET A 144 -32.61 16.07 -9.78
CA MET A 144 -33.78 15.52 -10.51
C MET A 144 -33.75 14.01 -10.69
N PHE A 145 -32.70 13.32 -10.22
CA PHE A 145 -32.63 11.85 -10.21
C PHE A 145 -31.87 11.35 -8.98
N SER A 146 -32.41 11.63 -7.79
CA SER A 146 -32.00 10.94 -6.56
C SER A 146 -33.11 9.97 -6.16
N ASP A 147 -33.04 8.76 -6.68
CA ASP A 147 -33.65 7.59 -6.05
C ASP A 147 -32.73 6.39 -6.26
N ASN A 148 -31.90 6.16 -5.25
CA ASN A 148 -31.55 4.87 -4.63
C ASN A 148 -30.13 4.93 -4.08
N LYS A 149 -30.03 5.32 -2.81
CA LYS A 149 -28.89 4.96 -1.96
C LYS A 149 -28.94 3.44 -1.71
N PRO A 150 -27.79 2.78 -1.56
CA PRO A 150 -27.48 2.40 -0.20
C PRO A 150 -26.08 2.78 0.23
N THR A 151 -26.05 3.33 1.44
CA THR A 151 -24.90 3.52 2.32
C THR A 151 -24.13 2.20 2.43
N THR A 152 -22.80 2.23 2.29
CA THR A 152 -21.85 1.74 3.31
C THR A 152 -20.43 2.08 2.85
N ALA A 153 -19.80 2.97 3.62
CA ALA A 153 -18.37 3.23 3.57
C ALA A 153 -17.61 1.93 3.84
N ASN A 154 -16.69 1.54 2.96
CA ASN A 154 -15.74 0.48 3.26
C ASN A 154 -14.32 0.90 2.91
N ASN A 155 -13.59 1.11 4.00
CA ASN A 155 -12.14 1.11 4.13
C ASN A 155 -11.49 -0.01 3.30
N ILE A 156 -10.48 0.33 2.50
CA ILE A 156 -9.71 -0.63 1.67
C ILE A 156 -8.63 -1.39 2.49
N TYR A 157 -8.62 -1.26 3.81
CA TYR A 157 -7.74 -2.06 4.68
C TYR A 157 -8.55 -2.75 5.78
N SER A 158 -9.07 -3.95 5.50
CA SER A 158 -9.50 -4.87 6.56
C SER A 158 -9.49 -6.38 6.22
N ASP A 159 -9.05 -6.81 5.04
CA ASP A 159 -9.10 -8.23 4.64
C ASP A 159 -7.73 -8.95 4.64
N PHE A 160 -7.02 -8.93 5.78
CA PHE A 160 -5.92 -9.89 6.01
C PHE A 160 -5.87 -10.49 7.43
N HIS A 161 -6.93 -10.36 8.23
CA HIS A 161 -6.93 -10.89 9.61
C HIS A 161 -7.87 -12.08 9.85
N GLY A 162 -8.27 -12.78 8.80
CA GLY A 162 -9.21 -13.92 8.85
C GLY A 162 -8.59 -15.32 8.68
N LEU A 163 -7.26 -15.47 8.75
CA LEU A 163 -6.56 -16.74 8.47
C LEU A 163 -5.65 -17.23 9.62
N LEU A 164 -6.02 -16.95 10.88
CA LEU A 164 -5.39 -17.56 12.05
C LEU A 164 -6.46 -18.18 12.95
N PRO A 165 -6.50 -19.53 13.11
CA PRO A 165 -7.36 -20.17 14.09
C PRO A 165 -6.85 -19.83 15.49
N ASN A 166 -7.66 -19.10 16.26
CA ASN A 166 -7.37 -18.75 17.65
C ASN A 166 -7.53 -20.01 18.51
N GLN A 167 -6.41 -20.61 18.95
CA GLN A 167 -6.43 -21.59 20.04
C GLN A 167 -6.61 -20.86 21.37
N LYS A 168 -7.73 -21.11 22.06
CA LYS A 168 -7.81 -20.98 23.51
C LYS A 168 -8.53 -22.18 24.10
N THR A 169 -7.96 -22.63 25.21
CA THR A 169 -8.28 -23.77 26.05
C THR A 169 -9.60 -23.58 26.80
N ASP A 170 -10.40 -24.64 26.94
CA ASP A 170 -10.62 -25.38 28.20
C ASP A 170 -11.97 -26.14 28.23
N SER A 171 -11.83 -27.47 28.32
CA SER A 171 -12.63 -28.43 29.08
C SER A 171 -14.15 -28.22 29.34
N LYS A 172 -14.99 -29.00 28.63
CA LYS A 172 -15.93 -30.05 29.13
C LYS A 172 -17.11 -30.30 28.16
N SER A 173 -17.25 -31.56 27.77
CA SER A 173 -18.27 -32.20 26.90
C SER A 173 -19.64 -32.38 27.60
N PRO A 174 -20.69 -32.98 26.98
CA PRO A 174 -21.14 -32.97 25.58
C PRO A 174 -22.69 -32.83 25.35
N ALA A 175 -23.04 -32.56 24.08
CA ALA A 175 -24.19 -33.07 23.29
C ALA A 175 -25.65 -32.63 23.58
N VAL A 176 -26.29 -31.97 22.59
CA VAL A 176 -27.56 -32.34 21.89
C VAL A 176 -27.69 -31.48 20.60
N LYS A 177 -28.06 -32.10 19.46
CA LYS A 177 -28.65 -31.47 18.23
C LYS A 177 -30.11 -32.01 18.09
N PRO A 178 -31.04 -31.53 17.23
CA PRO A 178 -31.12 -30.38 16.29
C PRO A 178 -32.43 -29.53 16.52
N GLU A 179 -32.74 -28.38 15.89
CA GLU A 179 -33.33 -28.21 14.53
C GLU A 179 -33.58 -26.70 14.17
N PRO A 180 -33.81 -26.36 12.88
CA PRO A 180 -33.55 -25.04 12.28
C PRO A 180 -34.80 -24.17 12.03
N LYS A 181 -34.65 -22.84 12.00
CA LYS A 181 -35.65 -21.91 11.43
C LYS A 181 -35.18 -21.36 10.09
N ASN A 182 -36.02 -21.62 9.08
CA ASN A 182 -35.91 -21.35 7.65
C ASN A 182 -35.35 -19.97 7.25
N LYS A 183 -34.37 -19.98 6.33
CA LYS A 183 -34.12 -18.88 5.38
C LYS A 183 -34.63 -19.31 4.01
N VAL A 184 -35.53 -18.52 3.42
CA VAL A 184 -36.09 -18.75 2.09
C VAL A 184 -34.96 -18.66 1.04
N SER A 185 -34.72 -19.76 0.33
CA SER A 185 -33.74 -19.85 -0.76
C SER A 185 -34.42 -19.51 -2.08
N TYR A 186 -33.93 -18.46 -2.75
CA TYR A 186 -34.29 -18.17 -4.14
C TYR A 186 -33.55 -19.14 -5.06
N LYS A 187 -34.26 -19.71 -6.04
CA LYS A 187 -33.69 -20.65 -7.01
C LYS A 187 -33.00 -19.89 -8.14
N SER A 188 -31.85 -20.39 -8.60
CA SER A 188 -31.11 -19.81 -9.74
C SER A 188 -31.95 -19.87 -11.02
N ILE A 189 -31.89 -18.78 -11.80
CA ILE A 189 -32.56 -18.57 -13.09
C ILE A 189 -32.19 -19.65 -14.13
N ASP A 190 -31.02 -20.30 -13.99
CA ASP A 190 -30.57 -21.36 -14.90
C ASP A 190 -31.49 -22.60 -14.90
N SER A 191 -32.30 -22.78 -13.85
CA SER A 191 -33.26 -23.88 -13.75
C SER A 191 -34.63 -23.55 -14.34
N TYR A 192 -34.82 -22.34 -14.90
CA TYR A 192 -36.09 -21.90 -15.46
C TYR A 192 -36.35 -22.55 -16.83
N LYS A 193 -37.29 -23.49 -16.87
CA LYS A 193 -37.87 -23.99 -18.13
C LYS A 193 -39.25 -23.35 -18.31
N PRO A 194 -39.44 -22.48 -19.31
CA PRO A 194 -40.73 -21.85 -19.53
C PRO A 194 -41.75 -22.90 -19.97
N THR A 195 -42.86 -23.00 -19.24
CA THR A 195 -43.98 -23.87 -19.59
C THR A 195 -45.02 -23.05 -20.35
N GLY A 196 -45.06 -23.23 -21.66
CA GLY A 196 -45.99 -22.58 -22.56
C GLY A 196 -45.89 -23.28 -23.91
N SER A 197 -47.00 -23.42 -24.64
CA SER A 197 -47.01 -24.03 -25.97
C SER A 197 -46.38 -23.06 -26.97
N PHE A 198 -45.05 -22.96 -26.98
CA PHE A 198 -44.32 -22.10 -27.90
C PHE A 198 -44.30 -22.74 -29.29
N VAL A 199 -44.62 -21.93 -30.30
CA VAL A 199 -44.72 -22.31 -31.72
C VAL A 199 -43.37 -22.82 -32.30
N PHE A 200 -42.27 -22.61 -31.57
CA PHE A 200 -40.90 -22.96 -31.98
C PHE A 200 -40.24 -24.04 -31.11
N ASN A 201 -41.00 -24.97 -30.51
CA ASN A 201 -40.38 -26.15 -29.91
C ASN A 201 -39.76 -27.03 -31.01
N GLN A 202 -38.46 -27.32 -30.88
CA GLN A 202 -37.71 -28.13 -31.86
C GLN A 202 -38.28 -29.55 -32.03
N ASP A 203 -39.07 -30.03 -31.07
CA ASP A 203 -39.80 -31.30 -31.14
C ASP A 203 -40.83 -31.36 -32.30
N PHE A 204 -41.28 -30.20 -32.82
CA PHE A 204 -42.15 -30.14 -34.00
C PHE A 204 -41.41 -30.26 -35.34
N PHE A 205 -40.09 -30.03 -35.34
CA PHE A 205 -39.27 -30.09 -36.56
C PHE A 205 -38.56 -31.44 -36.73
N ASN A 206 -38.59 -32.31 -35.72
CA ASN A 206 -38.03 -33.67 -35.78
C ASN A 206 -39.12 -34.74 -35.90
N LYS A 207 -39.98 -34.62 -36.93
CA LYS A 207 -40.88 -35.71 -37.33
C LYS A 207 -40.62 -36.09 -38.79
N LYS A 208 -39.77 -37.13 -38.92
CA LYS A 208 -39.28 -37.83 -40.12
C LYS A 208 -38.29 -37.10 -41.01
#